data_AF-A0A067QGG2-F1
#
_entry.id   AF-A0A067QGG2-F1
#
_cell.length_a   1.000
_cell.length_b   1.000
_cell.length_c   1.000
_cell.angle_alpha   90.00
_cell.angle_beta   90.00
_cell.angle_gamma   90.00
#
_symmetry.space_group_name_H-M   'P 1'
#
loop_
_entity.id
_entity.type
_entity.pdbx_description
1 polymer ?
#
loop_
_entity_poly.entity_id
_entity_poly.type
_entity_poly.pdbx_seq_one_letter_code
_entity_poly.pdbx_strand_id
1 'polypeptide(L)'
;MNILPKKRWHVRTRENMARVRRDEERVAAEKEEQERRTQLAEGEARNAALRKKSLLRHGQVVPKSEEPQGHINLFEDLEKGEIVSNSTNTEYEKEKKDEREKYEKQIGYLTYLGQDTVEATGSVSWYNKLPDRSSPESDRKKIKLLGDPLDDIKHYLGLPEVKTNSRKNRDEEKRKCTESSTRRANKSKEKAYKHKSKKRLQRKDPSTNSGNASSSENADETESSSTKDPINLEHLRAQRLKREQEERKRSEALLARLRGEPDPESSKSDAVPSVTQCYNSQFNPHLARQNKL
;
A
#
# COMPACT_ATOMS: atom_id res chain seq x y z
N MET A 1 1.53 -25.79 -22.74
CA MET A 1 2.18 -24.54 -23.21
C MET A 1 1.53 -23.34 -22.54
N ASN A 2 2.25 -22.55 -21.74
CA ASN A 2 1.72 -21.32 -21.16
C ASN A 2 1.84 -20.17 -22.17
N ILE A 3 0.70 -19.62 -22.59
CA ILE A 3 0.63 -18.52 -23.57
C ILE A 3 0.48 -17.14 -22.93
N LEU A 4 0.22 -17.06 -21.61
CA LEU A 4 0.00 -15.78 -20.92
C LEU A 4 1.20 -14.82 -21.01
N PRO A 5 2.46 -15.26 -20.85
CA PRO A 5 3.61 -14.35 -20.94
C PRO A 5 3.75 -13.67 -22.31
N LYS A 6 3.15 -14.25 -23.37
CA LYS A 6 3.16 -13.69 -24.73
C LYS A 6 2.05 -12.67 -24.97
N LYS A 7 1.16 -12.45 -24.00
CA LYS A 7 0.04 -11.52 -24.11
C LYS A 7 0.40 -10.18 -23.47
N ARG A 8 0.18 -9.09 -24.21
CA ARG A 8 0.49 -7.71 -23.78
C ARG A 8 -0.33 -7.23 -22.57
N TRP A 9 -1.46 -7.88 -22.27
CA TRP A 9 -2.28 -7.58 -21.09
C TRP A 9 -1.85 -8.35 -19.84
N HIS A 10 -0.86 -9.24 -19.93
CA HIS A 10 -0.48 -10.07 -18.80
C HIS A 10 0.21 -9.24 -17.70
N VAL A 11 -0.42 -9.19 -16.52
CA VAL A 11 -0.05 -8.32 -15.39
C VAL A 11 1.38 -8.56 -14.88
N ARG A 12 1.87 -9.80 -14.97
CA ARG A 12 3.21 -10.19 -14.48
C ARG A 12 4.33 -9.95 -15.49
N THR A 13 4.02 -9.39 -16.67
CA THR A 13 5.08 -8.99 -17.59
C THR A 13 5.82 -7.79 -17.02
N ARG A 14 7.14 -7.75 -17.24
CA ARG A 14 8.01 -6.67 -16.75
C ARG A 14 7.51 -5.29 -17.19
N GLU A 15 7.01 -5.18 -18.41
CA GLU A 15 6.48 -3.94 -18.98
C GLU A 15 5.24 -3.44 -18.23
N ASN A 16 4.28 -4.32 -17.92
CA ASN A 16 3.06 -3.93 -17.22
C ASN A 16 3.35 -3.61 -15.75
N MET A 17 4.22 -4.39 -15.11
CA MET A 17 4.68 -4.06 -13.75
C MET A 17 5.38 -2.69 -13.70
N ALA A 18 6.18 -2.34 -14.72
CA ALA A 18 6.82 -1.04 -14.79
C ALA A 18 5.84 0.12 -15.06
N ARG A 19 4.75 -0.12 -15.80
CA ARG A 19 3.67 0.86 -15.98
C ARG A 19 2.95 1.13 -14.67
N VAL A 20 2.56 0.07 -13.97
CA VAL A 20 1.90 0.18 -12.65
C VAL A 20 2.79 0.95 -11.67
N ARG A 21 4.08 0.62 -11.59
CA ARG A 21 5.01 1.37 -10.73
C ARG A 21 5.10 2.85 -11.08
N ARG A 22 5.19 3.21 -12.36
CA ARG A 22 5.21 4.61 -12.78
C ARG A 22 3.93 5.34 -12.40
N ASP A 23 2.78 4.69 -12.54
CA ASP A 23 1.49 5.27 -12.18
C ASP A 23 1.38 5.42 -10.65
N GLU A 24 1.84 4.43 -9.88
CA GLU A 24 1.93 4.47 -8.42
C GLU A 24 2.88 5.59 -7.94
N GLU A 25 4.05 5.72 -8.55
CA GLU A 25 5.04 6.77 -8.28
C GLU A 25 4.46 8.16 -8.57
N ARG A 26 3.74 8.34 -9.68
CA ARG A 26 3.06 9.60 -10.00
C ARG A 26 2.01 9.95 -8.95
N VAL A 27 1.19 8.97 -8.56
CA VAL A 27 0.17 9.17 -7.52
C VAL A 27 0.82 9.49 -6.18
N ALA A 28 1.93 8.85 -5.84
CA ALA A 28 2.68 9.13 -4.62
C ALA A 28 3.25 10.55 -4.64
N ALA A 29 3.88 10.97 -5.74
CA ALA A 29 4.43 12.32 -5.89
C ALA A 29 3.35 13.41 -5.83
N GLU A 30 2.20 13.20 -6.50
CA GLU A 30 1.07 14.15 -6.45
C GLU A 30 0.51 14.29 -5.03
N LYS A 31 0.45 13.20 -4.25
CA LYS A 31 0.03 13.25 -2.84
C LYS A 31 1.05 13.98 -1.97
N GLU A 32 2.34 13.73 -2.14
CA GLU A 32 3.39 14.42 -1.41
C GLU A 32 3.37 15.93 -1.69
N GLU A 33 3.14 16.34 -2.95
CA GLU A 33 3.00 17.75 -3.30
C GLU A 33 1.76 18.38 -2.65
N GLN A 34 0.63 17.67 -2.62
CA GLN A 34 -0.57 18.11 -1.92
C GLN A 34 -0.32 18.27 -0.42
N GLU A 35 0.32 17.28 0.21
CA GLU A 35 0.69 17.32 1.62
C GLU A 35 1.60 18.52 1.90
N ARG A 36 2.64 18.73 1.09
CA ARG A 36 3.53 19.90 1.20
C ARG A 36 2.75 21.21 1.11
N ARG A 37 1.80 21.32 0.17
CA ARG A 37 0.94 22.50 0.03
C ARG A 37 0.04 22.70 1.25
N THR A 38 -0.54 21.62 1.78
CA THR A 38 -1.36 21.71 3.00
C THR A 38 -0.55 22.13 4.22
N GLN A 39 0.68 21.61 4.38
CA GLN A 39 1.58 22.00 5.47
C GLN A 39 1.97 23.48 5.39
N LEU A 40 2.27 24.00 4.19
CA LEU A 40 2.53 25.42 3.99
C LEU A 40 1.31 26.28 4.34
N ALA A 41 0.14 25.90 3.83
CA ALA A 41 -1.11 26.61 4.12
C ALA A 41 -1.46 26.58 5.62
N GLU A 42 -1.20 25.46 6.30
CA GLU A 42 -1.38 25.32 7.75
C GLU A 42 -0.41 26.22 8.53
N GLY A 43 0.86 26.24 8.13
CA GLY A 43 1.88 27.13 8.71
C GLY A 43 1.52 28.61 8.54
N GLU A 44 1.08 29.01 7.35
CA GLU A 44 0.60 30.36 7.06
C GLU A 44 -0.66 30.71 7.87
N ALA A 45 -1.62 29.80 7.96
CA ALA A 45 -2.85 30.00 8.74
C ALA A 45 -2.54 30.17 10.23
N ARG A 46 -1.63 29.35 10.78
CA ARG A 46 -1.15 29.46 12.15
C ARG A 46 -0.47 30.80 12.39
N ASN A 47 0.42 31.22 11.49
CA ASN A 47 1.09 32.52 11.58
C ASN A 47 0.11 33.69 11.49
N ALA A 48 -0.86 33.63 10.58
CA ALA A 48 -1.91 34.64 10.45
C ALA A 48 -2.75 34.74 11.73
N ALA A 49 -3.10 33.59 12.34
CA ALA A 49 -3.81 33.57 13.62
C ALA A 49 -2.97 34.17 14.75
N LEU A 50 -1.66 33.88 14.81
CA LEU A 50 -0.74 34.49 15.78
C LEU A 50 -0.60 36.00 15.57
N ARG A 51 -0.51 36.47 14.33
CA ARG A 51 -0.48 37.91 13.99
C ARG A 51 -1.76 38.61 14.44
N LYS A 52 -2.93 38.03 14.17
CA LYS A 52 -4.23 38.55 14.65
C LYS A 52 -4.29 38.60 16.18
N LYS A 53 -3.82 37.55 16.87
CA LYS A 53 -3.75 37.50 18.34
C LYS A 53 -2.80 38.55 18.90
N SER A 54 -1.64 38.76 18.27
CA SER A 54 -0.67 39.79 18.66
C SER A 54 -1.27 41.18 18.50
N LEU A 55 -1.93 41.44 17.35
CA LEU A 55 -2.63 42.69 17.07
C LEU A 55 -3.68 43.02 18.13
N LEU A 56 -4.43 42.00 18.60
CA LEU A 56 -5.42 42.16 19.67
C LEU A 56 -4.79 42.46 21.04
N ARG A 57 -3.57 41.96 21.32
CA ARG A 57 -2.88 42.18 22.62
C ARG A 57 -2.11 43.49 22.68
N HIS A 58 -1.39 43.83 21.62
CA HIS A 58 -0.44 44.94 21.60
C HIS A 58 -0.93 46.15 20.80
N GLY A 59 -2.14 46.08 20.24
CA GLY A 59 -2.67 47.11 19.36
C GLY A 59 -1.97 47.14 18.01
N GLN A 60 -2.54 47.88 17.06
CA GLN A 60 -1.91 48.11 15.76
C GLN A 60 -0.70 49.02 15.94
N VAL A 61 0.49 48.43 16.05
CA VAL A 61 1.75 49.16 15.91
C VAL A 61 1.87 49.55 14.44
N VAL A 62 1.30 50.69 14.07
CA VAL A 62 1.53 51.33 12.78
C VAL A 62 3.03 51.67 12.73
N PRO A 63 3.80 51.14 11.76
CA PRO A 63 5.19 51.51 11.64
C PRO A 63 5.25 53.02 11.33
N LYS A 64 5.75 53.80 12.28
CA LYS A 64 6.02 55.22 12.11
C LYS A 64 7.13 55.33 11.08
N SER A 65 6.79 55.78 9.88
CA SER A 65 7.73 56.03 8.79
C SER A 65 8.60 57.25 9.16
N GLU A 66 9.75 57.00 9.76
CA GLU A 66 10.85 57.95 9.90
C GLU A 66 12.03 57.42 9.06
N GLU A 67 12.69 58.31 8.34
CA GLU A 67 13.76 58.19 7.31
C GLU A 67 14.75 57.00 7.41
N PRO A 68 15.34 56.55 6.28
CA PRO A 68 16.00 55.26 6.16
C PRO A 68 17.41 55.29 6.73
N GLN A 69 17.55 55.05 8.04
CA GLN A 69 18.69 54.24 8.48
C GLN A 69 18.52 52.87 7.83
N GLY A 70 19.40 52.54 6.88
CA GLY A 70 19.29 51.37 6.02
C GLY A 70 18.81 50.14 6.78
N HIS A 71 17.88 49.40 6.16
CA HIS A 71 17.36 48.17 6.73
C HIS A 71 18.55 47.28 7.12
N ILE A 72 18.80 47.15 8.41
CA ILE A 72 19.85 46.25 8.90
C ILE A 72 19.27 44.86 8.71
N ASN A 73 19.57 44.25 7.59
CA ASN A 73 19.31 42.84 7.36
C ASN A 73 20.23 42.07 8.31
N LEU A 74 19.73 41.74 9.50
CA LEU A 74 20.45 40.88 10.46
C LEU A 74 20.83 39.50 9.87
N PHE A 75 20.26 39.15 8.71
CA PHE A 75 20.47 37.91 7.98
C PHE A 75 21.12 38.11 6.60
N GLU A 76 21.55 39.32 6.25
CA GLU A 76 22.23 39.57 4.97
C GLU A 76 23.47 38.68 4.83
N ASP A 77 24.22 38.48 5.91
CA ASP A 77 25.42 37.66 5.94
C ASP A 77 25.09 36.15 5.82
N LEU A 78 23.86 35.73 6.17
CA LEU A 78 23.37 34.36 5.98
C LEU A 78 22.90 34.13 4.54
N GLU A 79 22.19 35.10 3.95
CA GLU A 79 21.72 35.04 2.56
C GLU A 79 22.88 35.16 1.56
N LYS A 80 23.91 35.94 1.90
CA LYS A 80 25.20 36.03 1.20
C LYS A 80 26.11 34.81 1.46
N GLY A 81 25.74 33.91 2.37
CA GLY A 81 26.49 32.69 2.68
C GLY A 81 27.84 32.94 3.37
N GLU A 82 28.04 34.10 3.97
CA GLU A 82 29.28 34.50 4.65
C GLU A 82 29.33 33.96 6.09
N ILE A 83 28.15 33.81 6.75
CA ILE A 83 28.01 33.01 7.97
C ILE A 83 27.85 31.55 7.57
N VAL A 84 28.98 30.95 7.18
CA VAL A 84 29.14 29.50 7.12
C VAL A 84 29.27 29.00 8.56
N SER A 85 28.19 28.99 9.33
CA SER A 85 28.00 27.96 10.35
C SER A 85 27.57 26.65 9.67
N ASN A 86 28.25 26.26 8.57
CA ASN A 86 28.20 24.91 8.02
C ASN A 86 29.18 24.00 8.78
N SER A 87 29.47 24.27 10.05
CA SER A 87 29.84 23.18 10.93
C SER A 87 28.56 22.39 11.17
N THR A 88 28.18 21.55 10.21
CA THR A 88 27.27 20.45 10.49
C THR A 88 27.79 19.76 11.74
N ASN A 89 26.90 19.45 12.67
CA ASN A 89 27.32 18.79 13.89
C ASN A 89 28.01 17.48 13.46
N THR A 90 29.32 17.39 13.67
CA THR A 90 30.11 16.24 13.21
C THR A 90 29.58 14.94 13.80
N GLU A 91 28.94 15.00 14.98
CA GLU A 91 28.26 13.88 15.62
C GLU A 91 27.01 13.45 14.84
N TYR A 92 26.23 14.39 14.31
CA TYR A 92 25.04 14.11 13.53
C TYR A 92 25.36 13.45 12.17
N GLU A 93 26.44 13.86 11.52
CA GLU A 93 26.88 13.21 10.28
C GLU A 93 27.40 11.79 10.53
N LYS A 94 28.12 11.58 11.64
CA LYS A 94 28.56 10.25 12.08
C LYS A 94 27.38 9.36 12.41
N GLU A 95 26.40 9.86 13.17
CA GLU A 95 25.19 9.12 13.50
C GLU A 95 24.42 8.70 12.23
N LYS A 96 24.23 9.62 11.29
CA LYS A 96 23.59 9.32 10.01
C LYS A 96 24.37 8.30 9.17
N LYS A 97 25.70 8.31 9.24
CA LYS A 97 26.56 7.31 8.57
C LYS A 97 26.42 5.95 9.26
N ASP A 98 26.44 5.91 10.58
CA ASP A 98 26.27 4.68 11.36
C ASP A 98 24.89 4.07 11.16
N GLU A 99 23.84 4.88 11.05
CA GLU A 99 22.48 4.45 10.72
C GLU A 99 22.40 3.82 9.33
N ARG A 100 23.03 4.44 8.33
CA ARG A 100 23.13 3.88 6.98
C ARG A 100 23.89 2.56 6.98
N GLU A 101 25.04 2.50 7.66
CA GLU A 101 25.80 1.26 7.76
C GLU A 101 25.03 0.17 8.52
N LYS A 102 24.28 0.51 9.58
CA LYS A 102 23.42 -0.45 10.29
C LYS A 102 22.31 -0.97 9.37
N TYR A 103 21.67 -0.11 8.60
CA TYR A 103 20.64 -0.48 7.63
C TYR A 103 21.20 -1.36 6.50
N GLU A 104 22.36 -0.99 5.96
CA GLU A 104 23.07 -1.75 4.95
C GLU A 104 23.56 -3.10 5.49
N LYS A 105 24.06 -3.16 6.74
CA LYS A 105 24.39 -4.40 7.44
C LYS A 105 23.14 -5.27 7.65
N GLN A 106 22.02 -4.66 8.04
CA GLN A 106 20.76 -5.36 8.29
C GLN A 106 20.15 -5.95 7.02
N ILE A 107 20.27 -5.26 5.87
CA ILE A 107 19.83 -5.77 4.57
C ILE A 107 20.86 -6.73 3.96
N GLY A 108 22.10 -6.70 4.42
CA GLY A 108 23.20 -7.48 3.86
C GLY A 108 23.84 -6.85 2.62
N TYR A 109 23.66 -5.54 2.40
CA TYR A 109 24.46 -4.78 1.42
C TYR A 109 25.89 -4.56 1.90
N LEU A 110 26.06 -4.31 3.19
CA LEU A 110 27.36 -4.11 3.82
C LEU A 110 27.67 -5.28 4.74
N THR A 111 28.19 -6.36 4.16
CA THR A 111 28.70 -7.52 4.89
C THR A 111 30.21 -7.45 4.99
N TYR A 112 30.77 -7.24 6.18
CA TYR A 112 32.22 -7.29 6.33
C TYR A 112 32.66 -8.74 6.42
N LEU A 113 33.55 -9.12 5.51
CA LEU A 113 34.18 -10.43 5.49
C LEU A 113 34.87 -10.69 6.84
N GLY A 114 34.45 -11.74 7.55
CA GLY A 114 35.03 -12.10 8.84
C GLY A 114 34.17 -11.82 10.08
N GLN A 115 33.04 -11.10 9.95
CA GLN A 115 32.14 -10.82 11.10
C GLN A 115 31.54 -12.09 11.73
N ASP A 116 31.27 -13.12 10.93
CA ASP A 116 30.71 -14.39 11.39
C ASP A 116 31.77 -15.43 11.76
N THR A 117 33.04 -15.05 11.82
CA THR A 117 34.10 -15.98 12.23
C THR A 117 33.94 -16.37 13.70
N VAL A 118 34.34 -17.59 14.04
CA VAL A 118 34.29 -18.13 15.40
C VAL A 118 35.11 -17.27 16.38
N GLU A 119 36.19 -16.66 15.89
CA GLU A 119 37.07 -15.77 16.67
C GLU A 119 36.39 -14.44 17.00
N ALA A 120 35.60 -13.87 16.07
CA ALA A 120 34.91 -12.60 16.26
C ALA A 120 33.65 -12.74 17.13
N THR A 121 32.89 -13.83 16.95
CA THR A 121 31.62 -14.05 17.67
C THR A 121 31.81 -14.79 18.99
N GLY A 122 32.95 -15.47 19.20
CA GLY A 122 33.17 -16.39 20.32
C GLY A 122 32.25 -17.62 20.30
N SER A 123 31.35 -17.72 19.32
CA SER A 123 30.39 -18.81 19.18
C SER A 123 31.04 -19.93 18.39
N VAL A 124 31.65 -20.88 19.10
CA VAL A 124 32.19 -22.09 18.48
C VAL A 124 31.03 -22.93 17.93
N SER A 125 31.01 -23.12 16.61
CA SER A 125 30.03 -23.97 15.94
C SER A 125 29.99 -25.38 16.52
N TRP A 126 28.82 -26.01 16.52
CA TRP A 126 28.60 -27.34 17.14
C TRP A 126 29.54 -28.44 16.61
N TYR A 127 30.00 -28.33 15.35
CA TYR A 127 30.95 -29.27 14.74
C TYR A 127 32.41 -29.04 15.18
N ASN A 128 32.76 -27.85 15.68
CA ASN A 128 34.06 -27.55 16.27
C ASN A 128 34.10 -27.87 17.78
N LYS A 129 32.94 -28.08 18.41
CA LYS A 129 32.85 -28.54 19.80
C LYS A 129 32.92 -30.06 19.85
N LEU A 130 33.96 -30.61 20.47
CA LEU A 130 34.00 -32.04 20.75
C LEU A 130 32.86 -32.42 21.71
N PRO A 131 32.12 -33.51 21.46
CA PRO A 131 31.10 -33.99 22.37
C PRO A 131 31.70 -34.27 23.74
N ASP A 132 31.09 -33.73 24.78
CA ASP A 132 31.54 -33.94 26.16
C ASP A 132 31.50 -35.44 26.49
N ARG A 133 32.69 -36.01 26.74
CA ARG A 133 32.88 -37.41 27.13
C ARG A 133 32.77 -37.61 28.63
N SER A 134 32.73 -36.53 29.42
CA SER A 134 32.59 -36.56 30.87
C SER A 134 31.14 -36.50 31.35
N SER A 135 30.20 -36.14 30.46
CA SER A 135 28.76 -36.19 30.71
C SER A 135 28.35 -37.60 31.15
N PRO A 136 27.54 -37.75 32.22
CA PRO A 136 27.32 -39.03 32.88
C PRO A 136 26.86 -40.09 31.87
N GLU A 137 27.48 -41.26 31.93
CA GLU A 137 27.25 -42.47 31.12
C GLU A 137 25.76 -42.81 30.91
N SER A 138 24.90 -42.33 31.82
CA SER A 138 23.44 -42.25 31.73
C SER A 138 22.91 -41.93 30.33
N ASP A 139 23.40 -40.85 29.70
CA ASP A 139 22.76 -40.34 28.49
C ASP A 139 23.22 -41.07 27.23
N ARG A 140 24.43 -41.62 27.25
CA ARG A 140 24.95 -42.50 26.20
C ARG A 140 24.23 -43.83 26.15
N LYS A 141 23.85 -44.37 27.31
CA LYS A 141 23.10 -45.64 27.42
C LYS A 141 21.67 -45.50 26.91
N LYS A 142 21.01 -44.36 27.15
CA LYS A 142 19.64 -44.09 26.65
C LYS A 142 19.57 -44.01 25.12
N ILE A 143 20.56 -43.42 24.47
CA ILE A 143 20.59 -43.32 22.99
C ILE A 143 20.73 -44.70 22.34
N LYS A 144 21.48 -45.61 22.97
CA LYS A 144 21.65 -47.00 22.47
C LYS A 144 20.43 -47.88 22.71
N LEU A 145 19.68 -47.64 23.79
CA LEU A 145 18.44 -48.37 24.10
C LEU A 145 17.26 -47.92 23.23
N LEU A 146 17.20 -46.64 22.82
CA LEU A 146 16.10 -46.10 22.02
C LEU A 146 16.09 -46.59 20.55
N GLY A 147 17.10 -47.36 20.13
CA GLY A 147 17.21 -47.87 18.76
C GLY A 147 17.62 -49.35 18.67
N ASP A 148 17.38 -50.14 19.73
CA ASP A 148 17.65 -51.58 19.71
C ASP A 148 16.46 -52.32 19.06
N PRO A 149 16.64 -52.98 17.90
CA PRO A 149 15.57 -53.70 17.22
C PRO A 149 14.97 -54.84 18.07
N LEU A 150 15.68 -55.32 19.10
CA LEU A 150 15.16 -56.35 19.99
C LEU A 150 14.06 -55.84 20.92
N ASP A 151 14.07 -54.58 21.30
CA ASP A 151 13.02 -54.01 22.15
C ASP A 151 11.72 -53.78 21.35
N ASP A 152 11.85 -53.38 20.08
CA ASP A 152 10.71 -53.32 19.15
C ASP A 152 10.08 -54.72 18.96
N ILE A 153 10.89 -55.74 18.72
CA ILE A 153 10.42 -57.13 18.54
C ILE A 153 9.71 -57.63 19.80
N LYS A 154 10.24 -57.37 21.00
CA LYS A 154 9.59 -57.75 22.27
C LYS A 154 8.22 -57.08 22.42
N HIS A 155 8.11 -55.81 22.04
CA HIS A 155 6.85 -55.08 22.06
C HIS A 155 5.80 -55.68 21.10
N TYR A 156 6.19 -56.05 19.87
CA TYR A 156 5.29 -56.67 18.91
C TYR A 156 4.88 -58.10 19.27
N LEU A 157 5.74 -58.85 19.96
CA LEU A 157 5.46 -60.22 20.41
C LEU A 157 4.76 -60.26 21.77
N GLY A 158 4.55 -59.12 22.44
CA GLY A 158 3.82 -59.03 23.70
C GLY A 158 4.49 -59.73 24.88
N LEU A 159 5.82 -59.92 24.84
CA LEU A 159 6.54 -60.51 25.97
C LEU A 159 6.54 -59.54 27.15
N PRO A 160 6.33 -60.02 28.39
CA PRO A 160 6.36 -59.16 29.57
C PRO A 160 7.77 -58.58 29.76
N GLU A 161 7.85 -57.26 29.87
CA GLU A 161 9.09 -56.53 30.14
C GLU A 161 9.65 -56.98 31.51
N VAL A 162 10.71 -57.80 31.48
CA VAL A 162 11.36 -58.26 32.71
C VAL A 162 12.12 -57.09 33.31
N LYS A 163 11.49 -56.39 34.27
CA LYS A 163 12.16 -55.41 35.11
C LYS A 163 13.24 -56.13 35.92
N THR A 164 14.49 -56.04 35.48
CA THR A 164 15.61 -56.49 36.28
C THR A 164 15.71 -55.58 37.50
N ASN A 165 15.54 -56.15 38.69
CA ASN A 165 15.74 -55.47 39.96
C ASN A 165 17.23 -55.12 40.12
N SER A 166 17.70 -54.02 39.53
CA SER A 166 18.98 -53.41 39.90
C SER A 166 18.74 -52.20 40.80
N ARG A 167 18.66 -52.51 42.11
CA ARG A 167 19.07 -51.69 43.26
C ARG A 167 18.37 -50.35 43.51
N LYS A 168 17.54 -50.35 44.56
CA LYS A 168 17.31 -49.20 45.43
C LYS A 168 18.57 -48.87 46.25
N ASN A 169 18.88 -47.57 46.35
CA ASN A 169 19.31 -46.80 47.55
C ASN A 169 20.50 -45.85 47.33
N ARG A 170 20.37 -44.68 47.99
CA ARG A 170 21.24 -43.49 48.13
C ARG A 170 21.09 -42.41 47.05
N ASP A 171 20.66 -41.18 47.33
CA ASP A 171 20.40 -40.49 48.60
C ASP A 171 19.29 -39.44 48.44
N GLU A 172 18.55 -39.25 49.53
CA GLU A 172 17.64 -38.13 49.77
C GLU A 172 18.46 -36.84 49.94
N GLU A 173 18.14 -35.78 49.19
CA GLU A 173 18.19 -34.44 49.78
C GLU A 173 17.12 -33.50 49.19
N LYS A 174 16.17 -33.15 50.07
CA LYS A 174 15.44 -31.87 50.20
C LYS A 174 14.58 -31.34 49.04
N ARG A 175 13.29 -31.65 49.16
CA ARG A 175 12.16 -30.71 49.42
C ARG A 175 12.34 -29.22 49.03
N LYS A 176 11.50 -28.72 48.10
CA LYS A 176 10.36 -27.82 48.41
C LYS A 176 9.48 -27.54 47.17
N CYS A 177 8.16 -27.72 47.34
CA CYS A 177 7.01 -26.93 46.85
C CYS A 177 7.35 -25.66 46.02
N THR A 178 6.63 -25.28 44.95
CA THR A 178 5.17 -25.16 44.84
C THR A 178 4.68 -25.14 43.38
N GLU A 179 3.45 -25.63 43.26
CA GLU A 179 2.46 -25.66 42.19
C GLU A 179 2.12 -24.33 41.50
N SER A 180 1.97 -24.36 40.17
CA SER A 180 0.84 -23.80 39.41
C SER A 180 1.00 -24.18 37.92
N SER A 181 0.21 -25.13 37.42
CA SER A 181 -1.05 -24.89 36.69
C SER A 181 -0.82 -24.16 35.35
N THR A 182 -1.12 -24.67 34.16
CA THR A 182 -2.08 -25.71 33.75
C THR A 182 -1.80 -26.20 32.31
N ARG A 183 -1.90 -27.52 32.13
CA ARG A 183 -2.62 -28.23 31.03
C ARG A 183 -2.33 -27.80 29.58
N ARG A 184 -1.37 -28.49 28.96
CA ARG A 184 -1.47 -28.87 27.54
C ARG A 184 -2.32 -30.13 27.42
N ALA A 185 -3.50 -30.00 26.83
CA ALA A 185 -4.33 -31.13 26.42
C ALA A 185 -3.98 -31.52 24.98
N ASN A 186 -3.65 -32.80 24.81
CA ASN A 186 -3.54 -33.50 23.54
C ASN A 186 -4.85 -33.43 22.75
N LYS A 187 -4.78 -33.27 21.41
CA LYS A 187 -5.49 -34.21 20.52
C LYS A 187 -5.09 -34.14 19.03
N SER A 188 -4.72 -35.32 18.56
CA SER A 188 -5.05 -35.93 17.25
C SER A 188 -4.76 -35.16 15.96
N LYS A 189 -3.71 -35.62 15.28
CA LYS A 189 -3.62 -35.64 13.81
C LYS A 189 -4.65 -36.64 13.29
N GLU A 190 -5.66 -36.16 12.57
CA GLU A 190 -6.54 -37.03 11.78
C GLU A 190 -6.46 -36.63 10.31
N LYS A 191 -6.12 -37.62 9.48
CA LYS A 191 -6.01 -37.52 8.03
C LYS A 191 -7.41 -37.44 7.43
N ALA A 192 -7.64 -36.53 6.49
CA ALA A 192 -8.78 -36.60 5.59
C ALA A 192 -8.44 -36.02 4.21
N TYR A 193 -8.10 -36.90 3.27
CA TYR A 193 -8.18 -36.60 1.84
C TYR A 193 -9.65 -36.64 1.43
N LYS A 194 -10.23 -35.50 1.07
CA LYS A 194 -11.53 -35.41 0.40
C LYS A 194 -11.37 -34.78 -0.98
N HIS A 195 -11.56 -35.60 -2.01
CA HIS A 195 -11.83 -35.15 -3.37
C HIS A 195 -13.13 -34.34 -3.41
N LYS A 196 -13.07 -33.10 -3.91
CA LYS A 196 -14.26 -32.31 -4.25
C LYS A 196 -14.33 -32.17 -5.77
N SER A 197 -15.28 -32.90 -6.35
CA SER A 197 -15.75 -32.73 -7.72
C SER A 197 -16.42 -31.36 -7.87
N LYS A 198 -16.00 -30.57 -8.86
CA LYS A 198 -16.72 -29.36 -9.28
C LYS A 198 -17.44 -29.63 -10.58
N LYS A 199 -18.75 -29.70 -10.46
CA LYS A 199 -19.77 -29.78 -11.51
C LYS A 199 -19.70 -28.51 -12.39
N ARG A 200 -19.33 -28.66 -13.66
CA ARG A 200 -19.40 -27.59 -14.68
C ARG A 200 -20.88 -27.36 -15.02
N LEU A 201 -21.39 -26.19 -14.63
CA LEU A 201 -22.62 -25.64 -15.21
C LEU A 201 -22.26 -25.02 -16.57
N GLN A 202 -22.84 -25.57 -17.64
CA GLN A 202 -22.82 -24.93 -18.95
C GLN A 202 -23.80 -23.76 -18.92
N ARG A 203 -23.31 -22.55 -19.19
CA ARG A 203 -24.13 -21.43 -19.62
C ARG A 203 -24.07 -21.39 -21.15
N LYS A 204 -25.21 -21.68 -21.76
CA LYS A 204 -25.55 -21.24 -23.13
C LYS A 204 -25.88 -19.76 -23.02
N ASP A 205 -25.26 -18.93 -23.86
CA ASP A 205 -25.78 -17.62 -24.24
C ASP A 205 -25.53 -17.42 -25.75
N PRO A 206 -26.37 -16.61 -26.41
CA PRO A 206 -26.85 -16.90 -27.75
C PRO A 206 -26.03 -16.24 -28.86
N SER A 207 -26.12 -16.85 -30.03
CA SER A 207 -25.80 -16.25 -31.32
C SER A 207 -26.53 -14.92 -31.51
N THR A 208 -25.79 -13.85 -31.80
CA THR A 208 -26.30 -12.74 -32.59
C THR A 208 -25.36 -12.52 -33.77
N ASN A 209 -25.96 -12.68 -34.95
CA ASN A 209 -25.41 -12.46 -36.26
C ASN A 209 -25.99 -11.12 -36.74
N SER A 210 -25.14 -10.13 -37.00
CA SER A 210 -25.41 -8.94 -37.81
C SER A 210 -24.11 -8.13 -37.82
N GLY A 211 -23.57 -7.63 -38.91
CA GLY A 211 -24.09 -7.40 -40.24
C GLY A 211 -23.04 -6.51 -40.92
N ASN A 212 -22.93 -6.70 -42.23
CA ASN A 212 -21.85 -6.27 -43.10
C ASN A 212 -22.02 -4.81 -43.60
N ALA A 213 -20.96 -4.29 -44.25
CA ALA A 213 -20.88 -3.13 -45.18
C ALA A 213 -20.88 -1.72 -44.56
N SER A 214 -20.14 -0.72 -45.08
CA SER A 214 -19.57 -0.44 -46.41
C SER A 214 -18.28 0.42 -46.25
N SER A 215 -17.17 0.14 -46.94
CA SER A 215 -16.83 0.57 -48.32
C SER A 215 -16.99 2.08 -48.58
N SER A 216 -15.86 2.79 -48.64
CA SER A 216 -15.62 3.90 -49.57
C SER A 216 -14.10 4.07 -49.70
N GLU A 217 -13.59 3.67 -50.86
CA GLU A 217 -12.22 3.87 -51.31
C GLU A 217 -12.03 5.35 -51.71
N ASN A 218 -10.87 5.91 -51.41
CA ASN A 218 -10.02 6.59 -52.40
C ASN A 218 -8.62 6.78 -51.83
N ALA A 219 -7.65 6.53 -52.70
CA ALA A 219 -6.23 6.40 -52.45
C ALA A 219 -5.51 7.75 -52.39
N ASP A 220 -4.48 7.85 -51.56
CA ASP A 220 -3.16 8.30 -52.01
C ASP A 220 -2.07 7.80 -51.04
N GLU A 221 -1.02 7.21 -51.59
CA GLU A 221 0.12 6.72 -50.82
C GLU A 221 1.20 7.80 -50.72
N THR A 222 1.50 8.24 -49.51
CA THR A 222 2.87 8.67 -49.16
C THR A 222 3.14 8.39 -47.69
N GLU A 223 4.12 7.52 -47.46
CA GLU A 223 4.85 7.29 -46.22
C GLU A 223 5.21 8.61 -45.50
N SER A 224 4.60 8.87 -44.34
CA SER A 224 5.19 9.72 -43.32
C SER A 224 4.81 9.23 -41.93
N SER A 225 5.80 8.64 -41.27
CA SER A 225 5.91 8.47 -39.84
C SER A 225 5.51 9.73 -39.04
N SER A 226 4.92 9.50 -37.86
CA SER A 226 4.82 10.38 -36.68
C SER A 226 3.47 11.08 -36.39
N THR A 227 3.04 10.92 -35.13
CA THR A 227 2.06 11.71 -34.35
C THR A 227 0.62 11.84 -34.87
N LYS A 228 -0.28 10.96 -34.41
CA LYS A 228 -1.70 11.34 -34.25
C LYS A 228 -1.77 12.36 -33.10
N ASP A 229 -2.14 13.58 -33.43
CA ASP A 229 -1.86 14.79 -32.65
C ASP A 229 -2.40 14.74 -31.21
N PRO A 230 -1.60 15.12 -30.20
CA PRO A 230 -2.03 15.21 -28.80
C PRO A 230 -3.25 16.13 -28.61
N ILE A 231 -3.45 17.08 -29.52
CA ILE A 231 -4.55 18.05 -29.55
C ILE A 231 -5.92 17.36 -29.66
N ASN A 232 -6.04 16.28 -30.44
CA ASN A 232 -7.31 15.54 -30.60
C ASN A 232 -7.66 14.70 -29.35
N LEU A 233 -6.66 14.08 -28.70
CA LEU A 233 -6.87 13.34 -27.46
C LEU A 233 -7.15 14.26 -26.27
N GLU A 234 -6.48 15.41 -26.22
CA GLU A 234 -6.72 16.42 -25.20
C GLU A 234 -8.11 17.04 -25.32
N HIS A 235 -8.58 17.30 -26.54
CA HIS A 235 -9.95 17.73 -26.80
C HIS A 235 -10.99 16.69 -26.30
N LEU A 236 -10.77 15.41 -26.58
CA LEU A 236 -11.65 14.33 -26.09
C LEU A 236 -11.61 14.20 -24.55
N ARG A 237 -10.45 14.44 -23.91
CA ARG A 237 -10.33 14.47 -22.44
C ARG A 237 -11.05 15.67 -21.84
N ALA A 238 -10.90 16.85 -22.42
CA ALA A 238 -11.61 18.05 -22.00
C ALA A 238 -13.13 17.88 -22.15
N GLN A 239 -13.58 17.28 -23.26
CA GLN A 239 -15.00 16.97 -23.47
C GLN A 239 -15.52 15.94 -22.45
N ARG A 240 -14.74 14.91 -22.12
CA ARG A 240 -15.08 13.95 -21.07
C ARG A 240 -15.19 14.63 -19.70
N LEU A 241 -14.21 15.45 -19.33
CA LEU A 241 -14.20 16.17 -18.06
C LEU A 241 -15.38 17.13 -17.93
N LYS A 242 -15.75 17.83 -19.02
CA LYS A 242 -16.96 18.66 -19.06
C LYS A 242 -18.22 17.84 -18.78
N ARG A 243 -18.39 16.68 -19.44
CA ARG A 243 -19.53 15.79 -19.20
C ARG A 243 -19.57 15.28 -17.77
N GLU A 244 -18.43 14.88 -17.22
CA GLU A 244 -18.33 14.41 -15.83
C GLU A 244 -18.65 15.53 -14.83
N GLN A 245 -18.19 16.76 -15.08
CA GLN A 245 -18.53 17.92 -14.26
C GLN A 245 -20.02 18.28 -14.34
N GLU A 246 -20.63 18.19 -15.51
CA GLU A 246 -22.07 18.43 -15.71
C GLU A 246 -22.92 17.37 -14.97
N GLU A 247 -22.57 16.09 -15.09
CA GLU A 247 -23.23 15.00 -14.34
C GLU A 247 -23.02 15.15 -12.83
N ARG A 248 -21.84 15.59 -12.40
CA ARG A 248 -21.54 15.89 -11.00
C ARG A 248 -22.36 17.06 -10.48
N LYS A 249 -22.45 18.17 -11.22
CA LYS A 249 -23.32 19.31 -10.87
C LYS A 249 -24.78 18.89 -10.82
N ARG A 250 -25.23 18.04 -11.75
CA ARG A 250 -26.60 17.51 -11.78
C ARG A 250 -26.90 16.65 -10.55
N SER A 251 -25.97 15.77 -10.16
CA SER A 251 -26.14 14.95 -8.95
C SER A 251 -26.04 15.78 -7.66
N GLU A 252 -25.16 16.78 -7.62
CA GLU A 252 -25.05 17.73 -6.53
C GLU A 252 -26.32 18.57 -6.37
N ALA A 253 -26.91 19.08 -7.46
CA ALA A 253 -28.18 19.78 -7.42
C ALA A 253 -29.33 18.89 -6.90
N LEU A 254 -29.36 17.61 -7.31
CA LEU A 254 -30.34 16.66 -6.76
C LEU A 254 -30.13 16.43 -5.25
N LEU A 255 -28.89 16.36 -4.78
CA LEU A 255 -28.57 16.23 -3.37
C LEU A 255 -28.85 17.52 -2.59
N ALA A 256 -28.62 18.69 -3.17
CA ALA A 256 -28.94 19.99 -2.58
C ALA A 256 -30.44 20.14 -2.35
N ARG A 257 -31.25 19.76 -3.36
CA ARG A 257 -32.71 19.67 -3.23
C ARG A 257 -33.15 18.72 -2.12
N LEU A 258 -32.48 17.58 -1.96
CA LEU A 258 -32.75 16.63 -0.89
C LEU A 258 -32.36 17.19 0.50
N ARG A 259 -31.31 18.02 0.56
CA ARG A 259 -30.83 18.69 1.77
C ARG A 259 -31.63 19.94 2.13
N GLY A 260 -32.49 20.43 1.24
CA GLY A 260 -33.27 21.65 1.44
C GLY A 260 -32.46 22.94 1.27
N GLU A 261 -31.32 22.90 0.57
CA GLU A 261 -30.56 24.10 0.24
C GLU A 261 -31.19 24.84 -0.96
N PRO A 262 -31.26 26.18 -0.95
CA PRO A 262 -31.87 26.95 -2.02
C PRO A 262 -31.01 26.92 -3.30
N ASP A 263 -31.59 26.46 -4.41
CA ASP A 263 -30.95 26.42 -5.74
C ASP A 263 -30.58 27.84 -6.23
N PRO A 264 -29.32 28.10 -6.62
CA PRO A 264 -28.87 29.43 -7.08
C PRO A 264 -29.40 29.85 -8.46
N GLU A 265 -29.99 28.93 -9.24
CA GLU A 265 -30.52 29.22 -10.58
C GLU A 265 -32.00 29.65 -10.60
N SER A 266 -32.67 29.72 -9.44
CA SER A 266 -34.08 30.15 -9.35
C SER A 266 -34.33 31.64 -9.64
N SER A 267 -33.30 32.43 -9.93
CA SER A 267 -33.40 33.89 -10.15
C SER A 267 -33.38 34.34 -11.61
N LYS A 268 -33.33 33.42 -12.60
CA LYS A 268 -33.28 33.79 -14.03
C LYS A 268 -34.09 32.83 -14.91
N SER A 269 -35.41 33.03 -15.02
CA SER A 269 -36.18 32.88 -16.28
C SER A 269 -37.69 32.98 -16.05
N ASP A 270 -38.21 34.19 -15.90
CA ASP A 270 -39.60 34.49 -16.28
C ASP A 270 -39.67 34.64 -17.80
N ALA A 271 -39.48 33.53 -18.52
CA ALA A 271 -39.81 33.43 -19.94
C ALA A 271 -40.73 32.22 -20.09
N VAL A 272 -42.02 32.50 -20.27
CA VAL A 272 -43.09 31.52 -20.46
C VAL A 272 -42.62 30.47 -21.49
N PRO A 273 -42.48 29.19 -21.13
CA PRO A 273 -42.08 28.17 -22.09
C PRO A 273 -43.16 28.06 -23.15
N SER A 274 -42.81 28.30 -24.42
CA SER A 274 -43.69 27.96 -25.53
C SER A 274 -43.89 26.45 -25.50
N VAL A 275 -45.06 26.00 -25.07
CA VAL A 275 -45.36 24.58 -24.87
C VAL A 275 -45.16 23.86 -26.21
N THR A 276 -44.13 23.02 -26.28
CA THR A 276 -43.86 22.19 -27.45
C THR A 276 -44.93 21.10 -27.54
N GLN A 277 -45.54 20.94 -28.71
CA GLN A 277 -46.59 19.94 -28.90
C GLN A 277 -45.99 18.52 -28.76
N CYS A 278 -46.60 17.70 -27.90
CA CYS A 278 -46.12 16.32 -27.66
C CYS A 278 -46.34 15.39 -28.86
N TYR A 279 -47.26 15.72 -29.77
CA TYR A 279 -47.62 14.88 -30.90
C TYR A 279 -47.58 15.66 -32.22
N ASN A 280 -47.15 14.99 -33.29
CA ASN A 280 -47.19 15.54 -34.64
C ASN A 280 -48.65 15.79 -35.06
N SER A 281 -48.96 17.04 -35.41
CA SER A 281 -50.31 17.51 -35.73
C SER A 281 -50.99 16.79 -36.90
N GLN A 282 -50.23 16.15 -37.79
CA GLN A 282 -50.78 15.41 -38.94
C GLN A 282 -51.41 14.06 -38.53
N PHE A 283 -50.86 13.41 -37.51
CA PHE A 283 -51.27 12.05 -37.15
C PHE A 283 -52.25 12.02 -35.98
N ASN A 284 -52.18 12.98 -35.06
CA ASN A 284 -53.06 13.06 -33.89
C ASN A 284 -53.48 14.52 -33.59
N PRO A 285 -54.34 15.14 -34.42
CA PRO A 285 -54.66 16.56 -34.33
C PRO A 285 -55.41 16.95 -33.05
N HIS A 286 -56.23 16.04 -32.50
CA HIS A 286 -56.95 16.27 -31.25
C HIS A 286 -56.02 16.37 -30.03
N LEU A 287 -54.94 15.57 -30.02
CA LEU A 287 -53.95 15.56 -28.92
C LEU A 287 -52.93 16.69 -29.08
N ALA A 288 -52.54 17.01 -30.31
CA ALA A 288 -51.60 18.11 -30.58
C ALA A 288 -52.15 19.50 -30.21
N ARG A 289 -53.49 19.64 -30.11
CA ARG A 289 -54.18 20.91 -29.81
C ARG A 289 -54.52 21.11 -28.33
N GLN A 290 -54.25 20.15 -27.45
CA GLN A 290 -54.70 20.18 -26.04
C GLN A 290 -54.01 21.26 -25.19
N ASN A 291 -52.91 21.82 -25.65
CA ASN A 291 -52.10 22.77 -24.89
C ASN A 291 -52.31 24.25 -25.30
N LYS A 292 -53.47 24.57 -25.89
CA LYS A 292 -53.86 25.96 -26.22
C LYS A 292 -54.97 26.42 -25.28
N LEU A 293 -54.60 26.86 -24.08
CA LEU A 293 -55.39 27.72 -23.19
C LEU A 293 -54.46 28.74 -22.55
#